data_AF-C5LVZ6-F1
#
_entry.id   AF-C5LVZ6-F1
#
_cell.length_a   1.000
_cell.length_b   1.000
_cell.length_c   1.000
_cell.angle_alpha   90.00
_cell.angle_beta   90.00
_cell.angle_gamma   90.00
#
_symmetry.space_group_name_H-M   'P 1'
#
loop_
_entity.id
_entity.type
_entity.pdbx_description
1 polymer ?
#
loop_
_entity_poly.entity_id
_entity_poly.type
_entity_poly.pdbx_seq_one_letter_code
_entity_poly.pdbx_strand_id
1 'polypeptide(L)'
;MKGSAVDDVKHKATPYCPVRRVLTVFNEANVWFYRKQETGNSVEKHISVYEVNWDVSSKEDWGPLLPEDAKEALLETNTIVPIQAGWAHGDDLKYSNILKKDIDMLQASLQSRLESNIRQYRSSIGTGLTRLDSSLRNALLEICLQFEKHAQTHRVSGNESVFPLKAKEVPEITRASLEQSMGTLDQLVGDARVFGVPINVTFTDAATLWQKVVNTGVLDPVAQSCDFAVAVRIFSYPVDVLSVWAFVVCCARD
;
A
#
# COMPACT_ATOMS: atom_id res chain seq x y z
N MET A 1 5.22 -10.12 34.00
CA MET A 1 5.10 -10.04 32.54
C MET A 1 6.39 -10.60 31.93
N LYS A 2 6.33 -11.83 31.41
CA LYS A 2 7.43 -12.42 30.63
C LYS A 2 6.99 -12.37 29.17
N GLY A 3 7.65 -11.55 28.36
CA GLY A 3 7.44 -11.53 26.92
C GLY A 3 8.00 -12.81 26.32
N SER A 4 7.14 -13.59 25.66
CA SER A 4 7.56 -14.69 24.80
C SER A 4 8.22 -14.08 23.57
N ALA A 5 9.54 -14.28 23.44
CA ALA A 5 10.23 -14.02 22.18
C ALA A 5 9.61 -14.93 21.11
N VAL A 6 9.25 -14.33 19.98
CA VAL A 6 8.81 -15.06 18.78
C VAL A 6 9.97 -15.91 18.33
N ASP A 7 9.75 -17.22 18.25
CA ASP A 7 10.75 -18.18 17.80
C ASP A 7 11.34 -17.76 16.45
N ASP A 8 12.67 -17.62 16.42
CA ASP A 8 13.46 -17.50 15.20
C ASP A 8 13.07 -18.66 14.27
N VAL A 9 12.38 -18.33 13.17
CA VAL A 9 12.09 -19.28 12.11
C VAL A 9 13.42 -19.74 11.54
N LYS A 10 13.86 -20.94 11.94
CA LYS A 10 15.05 -21.59 11.40
C LYS A 10 14.81 -21.87 9.92
N HIS A 11 15.26 -20.97 9.07
CA HIS A 11 15.29 -21.18 7.63
C HIS A 11 16.14 -22.43 7.33
N LYS A 12 15.50 -23.47 6.78
CA LYS A 12 16.22 -24.64 6.25
C LYS A 12 17.16 -24.15 5.15
N ALA A 13 18.46 -24.40 5.31
CA ALA A 13 19.46 -24.07 4.31
C ALA A 13 19.09 -24.75 2.99
N THR A 14 18.89 -23.97 1.94
CA THR A 14 18.79 -24.50 0.59
C THR A 14 20.22 -24.73 0.08
N PRO A 15 20.54 -25.90 -0.49
CA PRO A 15 21.88 -26.22 -0.98
C PRO A 15 22.35 -25.30 -2.13
N TYR A 16 21.46 -24.47 -2.66
CA TYR A 16 21.69 -23.59 -3.80
C TYR A 16 22.00 -22.12 -3.43
N CYS A 17 21.92 -21.74 -2.15
CA CYS A 17 22.26 -20.38 -1.71
C CYS A 17 23.12 -20.42 -0.44
N PRO A 18 24.46 -20.44 -0.56
CA PRO A 18 25.36 -20.48 0.59
C PRO A 18 25.36 -19.17 1.40
N VAL A 19 24.83 -18.08 0.85
CA VAL A 19 24.86 -16.76 1.47
C VAL A 19 23.57 -16.50 2.27
N ARG A 20 23.69 -16.42 3.59
CA ARG A 20 22.52 -16.21 4.49
C ARG A 20 22.18 -14.76 4.77
N ARG A 21 23.16 -13.85 4.65
CA ARG A 21 22.98 -12.42 4.92
C ARG A 21 24.01 -11.61 4.15
N VAL A 22 23.55 -10.58 3.44
CA VAL A 22 24.40 -9.62 2.72
C VAL A 22 24.07 -8.24 3.25
N LEU A 23 25.09 -7.46 3.60
CA LEU A 23 24.91 -6.04 3.88
C LEU A 23 24.98 -5.27 2.58
N THR A 24 23.98 -4.44 2.33
CA THR A 24 23.87 -3.67 1.09
C THR A 24 23.62 -2.21 1.37
N VAL A 25 24.26 -1.34 0.60
CA VAL A 25 24.00 0.10 0.54
C VAL A 25 23.59 0.43 -0.88
N PHE A 26 22.63 1.33 -1.07
CA PHE A 26 22.19 1.72 -2.41
C PHE A 26 21.97 3.22 -2.51
N ASN A 27 22.14 3.74 -3.71
CA ASN A 27 21.74 5.08 -4.09
C ASN A 27 21.08 5.04 -5.47
N GLU A 28 20.87 6.21 -6.09
CA GLU A 28 20.30 6.33 -7.43
C GLU A 28 21.17 5.73 -8.54
N ALA A 29 22.47 5.51 -8.30
CA ALA A 29 23.42 5.05 -9.31
C ALA A 29 23.75 3.56 -9.21
N ASN A 30 23.79 2.98 -8.01
CA ASN A 30 24.18 1.57 -7.82
C ASN A 30 23.68 0.97 -6.49
N VAL A 31 23.82 -0.34 -6.39
CA VAL A 31 23.73 -1.11 -5.14
C VAL A 31 25.12 -1.66 -4.86
N TRP A 32 25.67 -1.41 -3.68
CA TRP A 32 26.92 -2.00 -3.22
C TRP A 32 26.64 -3.09 -2.19
N PHE A 33 27.39 -4.19 -2.28
CA PHE A 33 27.36 -5.26 -1.29
C PHE A 33 28.69 -5.35 -0.56
N TYR A 34 28.63 -5.60 0.74
CA TYR A 34 29.81 -5.79 1.57
C TYR A 34 30.45 -7.15 1.27
N ARG A 35 31.74 -7.14 0.87
CA ARG A 35 32.47 -8.30 0.35
C ARG A 35 33.12 -9.15 1.41
N LYS A 36 33.57 -8.53 2.50
CA LYS A 36 34.28 -9.25 3.57
C LYS A 36 33.26 -10.08 4.34
N GLN A 37 33.42 -11.40 4.28
CA GLN A 37 32.79 -12.35 5.18
C GLN A 37 33.92 -12.97 6.01
N GLU A 38 33.77 -13.10 7.33
CA GLU A 38 34.78 -13.78 8.15
C GLU A 38 34.79 -15.28 7.79
N THR A 39 35.72 -15.70 6.92
CA THR A 39 36.04 -17.12 6.69
C THR A 39 36.91 -17.65 7.84
N GLY A 40 36.27 -17.86 8.99
CA GLY A 40 36.84 -18.61 10.10
C GLY A 40 36.30 -20.04 10.11
N ASN A 41 37.16 -21.03 10.33
CA ASN A 41 36.73 -22.41 10.52
C ASN A 41 35.78 -22.49 11.73
N SER A 42 34.55 -22.92 11.47
CA SER A 42 33.47 -23.23 12.43
C SER A 42 32.55 -22.05 12.78
N VAL A 43 31.34 -22.12 12.22
CA VAL A 43 30.17 -21.24 12.43
C VAL A 43 30.34 -19.84 11.82
N GLU A 44 29.55 -19.55 10.77
CA GLU A 44 29.44 -18.23 10.14
C GLU A 44 29.24 -17.16 11.22
N LYS A 45 30.31 -16.43 11.55
CA LYS A 45 30.23 -15.31 12.49
C LYS A 45 29.61 -14.13 11.75
N HIS A 46 28.41 -13.74 12.17
CA HIS A 46 27.72 -12.59 11.60
C HIS A 46 28.51 -11.31 11.88
N ILE A 47 28.84 -10.56 10.83
CA ILE A 47 29.46 -9.24 10.96
C ILE A 47 28.41 -8.27 11.51
N SER A 48 28.74 -7.64 12.63
CA SER A 48 27.92 -6.60 13.21
C SER A 48 27.96 -5.35 12.32
N VAL A 49 26.83 -4.65 12.20
CA VAL A 49 26.73 -3.35 11.49
C VAL A 49 27.77 -2.34 12.01
N TYR A 50 28.16 -2.47 13.28
CA TYR A 50 29.17 -1.62 13.94
C TYR A 50 30.62 -1.96 13.59
N GLU A 51 30.88 -3.14 13.03
CA GLU A 51 32.22 -3.61 12.62
C GLU A 51 32.49 -3.36 11.13
N VAL A 52 31.49 -2.86 10.42
CA VAL A 52 31.55 -2.60 8.98
C VAL A 52 32.29 -1.28 8.73
N ASN A 53 33.27 -1.32 7.85
CA ASN A 53 33.80 -0.10 7.27
C ASN A 53 32.78 0.49 6.29
N TRP A 54 32.16 1.63 6.65
CA TRP A 54 31.13 2.29 5.85
C TRP A 54 31.68 3.18 4.73
N ASP A 55 33.00 3.18 4.50
CA ASP A 55 33.57 3.81 3.32
C ASP A 55 33.24 3.00 2.06
N VAL A 56 32.12 3.33 1.41
CA VAL A 56 31.63 2.68 0.18
C VAL A 56 32.58 2.89 -1.01
N SER A 57 33.54 3.83 -0.91
CA SER A 57 34.57 4.02 -1.94
C SER A 57 35.66 2.95 -1.89
N SER A 58 35.78 2.23 -0.77
CA SER A 58 36.70 1.09 -0.61
C SER A 58 36.29 -0.08 -1.49
N LYS A 59 37.00 -0.28 -2.61
CA LYS A 59 36.81 -1.43 -3.53
C LYS A 59 37.17 -2.78 -2.91
N GLU A 60 37.92 -2.77 -1.80
CA GLU A 60 38.26 -3.97 -1.03
C GLU A 60 37.09 -4.44 -0.17
N ASP A 61 36.38 -3.49 0.45
CA ASP A 61 35.27 -3.75 1.35
C ASP A 61 33.93 -3.87 0.61
N TRP A 62 33.74 -3.08 -0.44
CA TRP A 62 32.47 -2.92 -1.14
C TRP A 62 32.58 -3.29 -2.62
N GLY A 63 31.60 -4.07 -3.07
CA GLY A 63 31.44 -4.40 -4.48
C GLY A 63 30.21 -3.74 -5.08
N PRO A 64 30.32 -3.00 -6.20
CA PRO A 64 29.13 -2.58 -6.92
C PRO A 64 28.46 -3.81 -7.55
N LEU A 65 27.13 -3.88 -7.45
CA LEU A 65 26.30 -4.87 -8.13
C LEU A 65 26.31 -4.63 -9.64
N LEU A 66 26.37 -3.36 -10.06
CA LEU A 66 26.45 -2.94 -11.46
C LEU A 66 27.76 -2.17 -11.71
N PRO A 67 28.91 -2.84 -11.87
CA PRO A 67 30.15 -2.20 -12.34
C PRO A 67 29.91 -1.37 -13.61
N GLU A 68 30.63 -0.26 -13.83
CA GLU A 68 30.39 0.63 -14.99
C GLU A 68 30.54 -0.11 -16.34
N ASP A 69 31.50 -1.02 -16.44
CA ASP A 69 31.72 -1.91 -17.59
C ASP A 69 30.55 -2.90 -17.79
N ALA A 70 29.99 -3.42 -16.70
CA ALA A 70 28.81 -4.28 -16.76
C ALA A 70 27.52 -3.50 -17.02
N LYS A 71 27.45 -2.23 -16.59
CA LYS A 71 26.27 -1.37 -16.75
C LYS A 71 26.08 -0.98 -18.20
N GLU A 72 27.14 -0.59 -18.90
CA GLU A 72 27.10 -0.39 -20.35
C GLU A 72 26.72 -1.68 -21.07
N ALA A 73 27.37 -2.81 -20.75
CA ALA A 73 27.01 -4.09 -21.35
C ALA A 73 25.54 -4.50 -21.10
N LEU A 74 25.02 -4.36 -19.88
CA LEU A 74 23.65 -4.73 -19.50
C LEU A 74 22.60 -3.79 -20.12
N LEU A 75 22.91 -2.49 -20.27
CA LEU A 75 22.01 -1.50 -20.86
C LEU A 75 22.04 -1.51 -22.39
N GLU A 76 23.21 -1.76 -23.01
CA GLU A 76 23.37 -1.78 -24.47
C GLU A 76 22.85 -3.07 -25.10
N THR A 77 23.05 -4.21 -24.43
CA THR A 77 22.73 -5.49 -25.06
C THR A 77 21.25 -5.86 -25.01
N ASN A 78 20.39 -5.12 -24.30
CA ASN A 78 18.99 -5.53 -24.06
C ASN A 78 18.88 -7.00 -23.57
N THR A 79 19.97 -7.61 -23.06
CA THR A 79 20.04 -9.04 -22.72
C THR A 79 19.52 -9.35 -21.34
N ILE A 80 19.13 -8.35 -20.55
CA ILE A 80 18.30 -8.59 -19.37
C ILE A 80 16.92 -8.98 -19.89
N VAL A 81 16.77 -10.27 -20.16
CA VAL A 81 15.51 -10.97 -20.29
C VAL A 81 14.90 -10.92 -18.89
N PRO A 82 13.84 -10.12 -18.63
CA PRO A 82 13.16 -10.19 -17.34
C PRO A 82 12.78 -11.65 -17.07
N ILE A 83 12.57 -12.05 -15.81
CA ILE A 83 12.04 -13.40 -15.48
C ILE A 83 10.78 -13.74 -16.32
N GLN A 84 10.08 -12.71 -16.78
CA GLN A 84 8.93 -12.77 -17.68
C GLN A 84 9.24 -13.20 -19.12
N ALA A 85 10.46 -12.99 -19.63
CA ALA A 85 10.85 -13.28 -21.01
C ALA A 85 11.53 -14.66 -21.19
N GLY A 86 11.78 -15.41 -20.09
CA GLY A 86 12.24 -16.80 -20.13
C GLY A 86 11.13 -17.83 -20.36
N TRP A 87 9.88 -17.39 -20.53
CA TRP A 87 8.74 -18.25 -20.80
C TRP A 87 8.76 -18.54 -22.30
N ALA A 88 9.28 -19.71 -22.67
CA ALA A 88 9.39 -20.14 -24.05
C ALA A 88 8.02 -20.04 -24.73
N HIS A 89 7.97 -19.32 -25.86
CA HIS A 89 6.80 -18.97 -26.67
C HIS A 89 6.01 -17.80 -26.11
N GLY A 90 6.20 -16.61 -26.69
CA GLY A 90 5.28 -15.47 -26.95
C GLY A 90 3.95 -15.28 -26.20
N ASP A 91 3.71 -15.96 -25.09
CA ASP A 91 2.55 -15.85 -24.25
C ASP A 91 2.90 -14.83 -23.18
N ASP A 92 2.39 -13.61 -23.37
CA ASP A 92 2.38 -12.60 -22.31
C ASP A 92 1.96 -13.26 -21.00
N LEU A 93 2.59 -12.86 -19.90
CA LEU A 93 2.26 -13.38 -18.58
C LEU A 93 0.80 -13.00 -18.25
N LYS A 94 -0.13 -13.90 -18.57
CA LYS A 94 -1.57 -13.69 -18.40
C LYS A 94 -1.93 -13.94 -16.95
N TYR A 95 -1.92 -12.87 -16.18
CA TYR A 95 -2.54 -12.91 -14.87
C TYR A 95 -4.04 -13.13 -15.01
N SER A 96 -4.58 -14.07 -14.24
CA SER A 96 -6.02 -14.21 -14.09
C SER A 96 -6.57 -12.94 -13.46
N ASN A 97 -7.64 -12.42 -14.05
CA ASN A 97 -8.42 -11.34 -13.46
C ASN A 97 -9.63 -11.93 -12.75
N ILE A 98 -9.97 -11.38 -11.59
CA ILE A 98 -11.22 -11.69 -10.92
C ILE A 98 -12.37 -11.21 -11.80
N LEU A 99 -13.43 -12.01 -11.92
CA LEU A 99 -14.61 -11.64 -12.69
C LEU A 99 -15.23 -10.37 -12.07
N LYS A 100 -15.57 -9.40 -12.91
CA LYS A 100 -16.21 -8.15 -12.47
C LYS A 100 -17.43 -8.39 -11.59
N LYS A 101 -18.24 -9.40 -11.92
CA LYS A 101 -19.42 -9.79 -11.12
C LYS A 101 -19.04 -10.15 -9.67
N ASP A 102 -17.94 -10.85 -9.46
CA ASP A 102 -17.49 -11.27 -8.13
C ASP A 102 -16.99 -10.05 -7.33
N ILE A 103 -16.32 -9.12 -7.99
CA ILE A 103 -15.92 -7.83 -7.40
C ILE A 103 -17.15 -7.02 -7.00
N ASP A 104 -18.14 -6.90 -7.89
CA ASP A 104 -19.36 -6.14 -7.63
C ASP A 104 -20.16 -6.75 -6.47
N MET A 105 -20.25 -8.09 -6.41
CA MET A 105 -20.88 -8.81 -5.29
C MET A 105 -20.13 -8.60 -3.97
N LEU A 106 -18.79 -8.66 -3.99
CA LEU A 106 -17.98 -8.43 -2.81
C LEU A 106 -18.10 -6.97 -2.33
N GLN A 107 -18.08 -6.00 -3.25
CA GLN A 107 -18.25 -4.58 -2.94
C GLN A 107 -19.60 -4.33 -2.29
N ALA A 108 -20.69 -4.86 -2.86
CA ALA A 108 -22.02 -4.75 -2.27
C ALA A 108 -22.08 -5.38 -0.87
N SER A 109 -21.48 -6.56 -0.70
CA SER A 109 -21.41 -7.25 0.59
C SER A 109 -20.66 -6.44 1.65
N LEU A 110 -19.48 -5.90 1.31
CA LEU A 110 -18.69 -5.07 2.22
C LEU A 110 -19.39 -3.75 2.54
N GLN A 111 -20.01 -3.12 1.55
CA GLN A 111 -20.80 -1.90 1.73
C GLN A 111 -21.92 -2.13 2.77
N SER A 112 -22.79 -3.11 2.54
CA SER A 112 -23.89 -3.42 3.47
C SER A 112 -23.40 -3.83 4.86
N ARG A 113 -22.26 -4.54 4.92
CA ARG A 113 -21.65 -4.94 6.19
C ARG A 113 -21.12 -3.74 6.98
N LEU A 114 -20.40 -2.81 6.35
CA LEU A 114 -19.93 -1.60 7.02
C LEU A 114 -21.10 -0.70 7.47
N GLU A 115 -22.11 -0.49 6.63
CA GLU A 115 -23.32 0.26 7.00
C GLU A 115 -24.01 -0.35 8.23
N SER A 116 -24.12 -1.68 8.28
CA SER A 116 -24.72 -2.40 9.42
C SER A 116 -23.86 -2.30 10.67
N ASN A 117 -22.53 -2.49 10.53
CA ASN A 117 -21.59 -2.39 11.64
C ASN A 117 -21.58 -0.99 12.27
N ILE A 118 -21.62 0.07 11.45
CA ILE A 118 -21.69 1.46 11.94
C ILE A 118 -22.95 1.67 12.77
N ARG A 119 -24.12 1.23 12.28
CA ARG A 119 -25.39 1.33 13.03
C ARG A 119 -25.33 0.57 14.36
N GLN A 120 -24.78 -0.65 14.36
CA GLN A 120 -24.65 -1.46 15.57
C GLN A 120 -23.66 -0.85 16.56
N TYR A 121 -22.50 -0.39 16.10
CA TYR A 121 -21.49 0.27 16.93
C TYR A 121 -22.08 1.50 17.63
N ARG A 122 -22.72 2.40 16.87
CA ARG A 122 -23.34 3.62 17.40
C ARG A 122 -24.48 3.33 18.38
N SER A 123 -25.28 2.30 18.11
CA SER A 123 -26.31 1.81 19.04
C SER A 123 -25.71 1.29 20.34
N SER A 124 -24.55 0.61 20.29
CA SER A 124 -23.92 0.00 21.46
C SER A 124 -23.32 1.04 22.42
N ILE A 125 -22.85 2.17 21.90
CA ILE A 125 -22.26 3.25 22.70
C ILE A 125 -23.30 4.27 23.23
N GLY A 126 -24.60 3.99 23.05
CA GLY A 126 -25.68 4.84 23.56
C GLY A 126 -25.82 6.20 22.86
N THR A 127 -25.30 6.33 21.64
CA THR A 127 -25.49 7.54 20.82
C THR A 127 -26.85 7.56 20.13
N GLY A 128 -27.35 8.74 19.77
CA GLY A 128 -28.66 8.92 19.15
C GLY A 128 -28.80 8.30 17.76
N LEU A 129 -29.87 8.66 17.06
CA LEU A 129 -30.20 8.11 15.75
C LEU A 129 -29.04 8.27 14.75
N THR A 130 -28.58 7.14 14.20
CA THR A 130 -27.54 7.11 13.16
C THR A 130 -28.19 7.04 11.79
N ARG A 131 -28.07 8.10 10.99
CA ARG A 131 -28.56 8.12 9.61
C ARG A 131 -27.40 7.87 8.65
N LEU A 132 -27.70 7.23 7.52
CA LEU A 132 -26.73 6.98 6.46
C LEU A 132 -27.15 7.73 5.20
N ASP A 133 -26.32 8.67 4.76
CA ASP A 133 -26.58 9.51 3.59
C ASP A 133 -26.12 8.83 2.29
N SER A 134 -27.09 8.49 1.45
CA SER A 134 -26.85 7.81 0.16
C SER A 134 -26.37 8.76 -0.95
N SER A 135 -26.70 10.05 -0.88
CA SER A 135 -26.23 11.05 -1.84
C SER A 135 -24.75 11.32 -1.61
N LEU A 136 -24.36 11.51 -0.34
CA LEU A 136 -22.98 11.68 0.05
C LEU A 136 -22.15 10.43 -0.27
N ARG A 137 -22.68 9.22 -0.03
CA ARG A 137 -22.05 7.96 -0.45
C ARG A 137 -21.65 7.96 -1.93
N ASN A 138 -22.53 8.41 -2.82
CA ASN A 138 -22.25 8.39 -4.26
C ASN A 138 -21.10 9.35 -4.62
N ALA A 139 -21.03 10.52 -3.99
CA ALA A 139 -19.89 11.43 -4.14
C ALA A 139 -18.59 10.80 -3.61
N LEU A 140 -18.64 10.14 -2.45
CA LEU A 140 -17.49 9.45 -1.87
C LEU A 140 -16.98 8.29 -2.75
N LEU A 141 -17.87 7.59 -3.46
CA LEU A 141 -17.47 6.54 -4.42
C LEU A 141 -16.61 7.13 -5.55
N GLU A 142 -16.97 8.28 -6.09
CA GLU A 142 -16.19 8.95 -7.15
C GLU A 142 -14.86 9.48 -6.62
N ILE A 143 -14.84 9.99 -5.39
CA ILE A 143 -13.59 10.39 -4.74
C ILE A 143 -12.66 9.19 -4.50
N CYS A 144 -13.19 8.02 -4.13
CA CYS A 144 -12.39 6.80 -4.01
C CYS A 144 -11.73 6.39 -5.34
N LEU A 145 -12.38 6.64 -6.48
CA LEU A 145 -11.78 6.42 -7.80
C LEU A 145 -10.60 7.37 -8.03
N GLN A 146 -10.74 8.64 -7.69
CA GLN A 146 -9.65 9.60 -7.81
C GLN A 146 -8.50 9.28 -6.87
N PHE A 147 -8.79 8.86 -5.63
CA PHE A 147 -7.76 8.41 -4.68
C PHE A 147 -6.94 7.25 -5.22
N GLU A 148 -7.59 6.24 -5.82
CA GLU A 148 -6.87 5.12 -6.43
C GLU A 148 -5.97 5.58 -7.58
N LYS A 149 -6.50 6.39 -8.51
CA LYS A 149 -5.71 6.95 -9.63
C LYS A 149 -4.52 7.77 -9.14
N HIS A 150 -4.72 8.58 -8.10
CA HIS A 150 -3.66 9.35 -7.48
C HIS A 150 -2.61 8.45 -6.81
N ALA A 151 -3.03 7.42 -6.07
CA ALA A 151 -2.14 6.46 -5.42
C ALA A 151 -1.30 5.64 -6.41
N GLN A 152 -1.82 5.37 -7.61
CA GLN A 152 -1.08 4.70 -8.68
C GLN A 152 -0.01 5.58 -9.33
N THR A 153 -0.15 6.91 -9.26
CA THR A 153 0.70 7.88 -9.96
C THR A 153 1.64 8.65 -9.03
N HIS A 154 1.38 8.65 -7.72
CA HIS A 154 2.13 9.42 -6.74
C HIS A 154 2.61 8.52 -5.59
N ARG A 155 3.88 8.67 -5.20
CA ARG A 155 4.44 7.99 -4.02
C ARG A 155 3.96 8.67 -2.74
N VAL A 156 3.65 7.87 -1.72
CA VAL A 156 3.22 8.34 -0.38
C VAL A 156 4.36 9.04 0.40
N SER A 157 5.63 8.83 0.01
CA SER A 157 6.81 9.39 0.69
C SER A 157 7.86 9.89 -0.30
N GLY A 158 8.26 11.16 -0.19
CA GLY A 158 9.27 11.84 -1.02
C GLY A 158 8.75 13.16 -1.62
N ASN A 159 9.65 14.01 -2.12
CA ASN A 159 9.25 15.14 -2.99
C ASN A 159 8.49 14.57 -4.19
N GLU A 160 7.34 15.16 -4.54
CA GLU A 160 6.41 14.70 -5.58
C GLU A 160 7.14 14.23 -6.83
N SER A 161 7.43 12.93 -6.88
CA SER A 161 8.03 12.28 -8.03
C SER A 161 6.91 11.49 -8.67
N VAL A 162 6.39 12.04 -9.77
CA VAL A 162 5.39 11.39 -10.62
C VAL A 162 5.94 10.03 -11.01
N PHE A 163 5.24 8.96 -10.64
CA PHE A 163 5.58 7.62 -11.04
C PHE A 163 4.82 7.26 -12.33
N PRO A 164 5.48 6.61 -13.31
CA PRO A 164 6.89 6.21 -13.31
C PRO A 164 7.84 7.39 -13.47
N LEU A 165 9.04 7.29 -12.87
CA LEU A 165 10.10 8.33 -12.78
C LEU A 165 10.60 8.90 -14.13
N LYS A 166 10.03 8.44 -15.25
CA LYS A 166 10.31 8.84 -16.64
C LYS A 166 9.04 8.93 -17.51
N ALA A 167 7.84 8.90 -16.93
CA ALA A 167 6.62 9.17 -17.70
C ALA A 167 6.64 10.60 -18.20
N LYS A 168 6.59 10.79 -19.52
CA LYS A 168 6.27 12.08 -20.14
C LYS A 168 4.78 12.41 -20.02
N GLU A 169 3.97 11.45 -19.58
CA GLU A 169 2.54 11.59 -19.42
C GLU A 169 2.23 12.34 -18.13
N VAL A 170 1.47 13.43 -18.26
CA VAL A 170 0.96 14.19 -17.13
C VAL A 170 -0.05 13.30 -16.40
N PRO A 171 0.06 13.13 -15.08
CA PRO A 171 -0.88 12.31 -14.33
C PRO A 171 -2.31 12.85 -14.49
N GLU A 172 -3.26 11.95 -14.74
CA GLU A 172 -4.67 12.29 -14.98
C GLU A 172 -5.31 13.00 -13.78
N ILE A 173 -4.89 12.63 -12.56
CA ILE A 173 -5.36 13.21 -11.31
C ILE A 173 -4.19 13.88 -10.59
N THR A 174 -4.34 15.17 -10.33
CA THR A 174 -3.42 15.95 -9.51
C THR A 174 -3.96 16.12 -8.11
N ARG A 175 -3.08 16.39 -7.14
CA ARG A 175 -3.48 16.72 -5.77
C ARG A 175 -4.49 17.87 -5.71
N ALA A 176 -4.28 18.93 -6.50
CA ALA A 176 -5.19 20.08 -6.56
C ALA A 176 -6.60 19.70 -7.05
N SER A 177 -6.69 18.81 -8.06
CA SER A 177 -7.98 18.29 -8.54
C SER A 177 -8.69 17.43 -7.50
N LEU A 178 -7.93 16.68 -6.70
CA LEU A 178 -8.46 15.87 -5.62
C LEU A 178 -8.94 16.73 -4.44
N GLU A 179 -8.18 17.77 -4.06
CA GLU A 179 -8.59 18.77 -3.06
C GLU A 179 -9.86 19.50 -3.50
N GLN A 180 -9.98 19.85 -4.79
CA GLN A 180 -11.20 20.43 -5.35
C GLN A 180 -12.39 19.46 -5.24
N SER A 181 -12.19 18.18 -5.55
CA SER A 181 -13.24 17.15 -5.45
C SER A 181 -13.67 16.92 -4.01
N MET A 182 -12.74 16.96 -3.05
CA MET A 182 -13.09 16.96 -1.62
C MET A 182 -13.89 18.21 -1.23
N GLY A 183 -13.55 19.39 -1.75
CA GLY A 183 -14.32 20.63 -1.53
C GLY A 183 -15.74 20.60 -2.09
N THR A 184 -16.06 19.71 -3.04
CA THR A 184 -17.46 19.50 -3.48
C THR A 184 -18.32 18.81 -2.42
N LEU A 185 -17.70 18.07 -1.49
CA LEU A 185 -18.43 17.47 -0.37
C LEU A 185 -19.00 18.55 0.56
N ASP A 186 -18.24 19.63 0.79
CA ASP A 186 -18.70 20.75 1.62
C ASP A 186 -19.97 21.39 1.03
N GLN A 187 -20.05 21.47 -0.31
CA GLN A 187 -21.24 21.98 -1.00
C GLN A 187 -22.46 21.06 -0.83
N LEU A 188 -22.26 19.74 -0.76
CA LEU A 188 -23.33 18.75 -0.59
C LEU A 188 -23.84 18.71 0.86
N VAL A 189 -22.96 18.96 1.83
CA VAL A 189 -23.27 18.85 3.26
C VAL A 189 -23.80 20.17 3.83
N GLY A 190 -23.57 21.30 3.15
CA GLY A 190 -24.06 22.62 3.55
C GLY A 190 -23.32 23.14 4.77
N ASP A 191 -24.05 23.58 5.80
CA ASP A 191 -23.45 24.15 7.02
C ASP A 191 -22.91 23.08 8.00
N ALA A 192 -23.04 21.79 7.70
CA ALA A 192 -22.52 20.75 8.59
C ALA A 192 -21.00 20.62 8.47
N ARG A 193 -20.35 20.38 9.62
CA ARG A 193 -18.93 20.06 9.68
C ARG A 193 -18.71 18.60 9.27
N VAL A 194 -17.86 18.41 8.26
CA VAL A 194 -17.54 17.10 7.69
C VAL A 194 -16.20 16.61 8.24
N PHE A 195 -16.20 15.43 8.85
CA PHE A 195 -15.00 14.75 9.32
C PHE A 195 -14.94 13.36 8.70
N GLY A 196 -13.82 13.01 8.08
CA GLY A 196 -13.69 11.69 7.46
C GLY A 196 -12.26 11.31 7.17
N VAL A 197 -12.01 10.01 7.10
CA VAL A 197 -10.71 9.46 6.77
C VAL A 197 -10.90 8.39 5.70
N PRO A 198 -10.28 8.55 4.51
CA PRO A 198 -10.23 7.50 3.52
C PRO A 198 -9.21 6.44 3.94
N ILE A 199 -9.60 5.17 3.90
CA ILE A 199 -8.76 4.03 4.25
C ILE A 199 -8.51 3.21 3.00
N ASN A 200 -7.24 3.03 2.64
CA ASN A 200 -6.82 2.08 1.61
C ASN A 200 -6.19 0.85 2.27
N VAL A 201 -6.62 -0.34 1.86
CA VAL A 201 -6.01 -1.61 2.27
C VAL A 201 -6.00 -2.63 1.15
N THR A 202 -5.00 -3.50 1.17
CA THR A 202 -5.12 -4.79 0.49
C THR A 202 -6.14 -5.65 1.23
N PHE A 203 -7.17 -6.12 0.52
CA PHE A 203 -8.23 -6.93 1.11
C PHE A 203 -7.68 -8.28 1.57
N THR A 204 -8.05 -8.65 2.79
CA THR A 204 -7.75 -9.94 3.40
C THR A 204 -9.04 -10.52 3.95
N ASP A 205 -9.69 -9.76 4.82
CA ASP A 205 -11.00 -10.09 5.35
C ASP A 205 -11.79 -8.84 5.80
N ALA A 206 -13.10 -9.00 5.95
CA ALA A 206 -14.00 -7.91 6.33
C ALA A 206 -13.85 -7.46 7.80
N ALA A 207 -13.38 -8.34 8.70
CA ALA A 207 -13.20 -7.98 10.11
C ALA A 207 -11.97 -7.08 10.29
N THR A 208 -10.87 -7.36 9.60
CA THR A 208 -9.68 -6.50 9.57
C THR A 208 -9.99 -5.13 8.99
N LEU A 209 -10.78 -5.06 7.92
CA LEU A 209 -11.26 -3.78 7.37
C LEU A 209 -12.08 -3.01 8.41
N TRP A 210 -13.01 -3.68 9.09
CA TRP A 210 -13.81 -3.06 10.15
C TRP A 210 -12.96 -2.54 11.32
N GLN A 211 -11.98 -3.31 11.78
CA GLN A 211 -11.08 -2.87 12.86
C GLN A 211 -10.32 -1.60 12.46
N LYS A 212 -9.89 -1.49 11.20
CA LYS A 212 -9.24 -0.26 10.72
C LYS A 212 -10.19 0.93 10.73
N VAL A 213 -11.46 0.74 10.36
CA VAL A 213 -12.48 1.80 10.45
C VAL A 213 -12.64 2.27 11.90
N VAL A 214 -12.80 1.34 12.85
CA VAL A 214 -12.92 1.69 14.29
C VAL A 214 -11.69 2.44 14.78
N ASN A 215 -10.48 1.99 14.39
CA ASN A 215 -9.23 2.62 14.80
C ASN A 215 -9.01 4.05 14.27
N THR A 216 -9.81 4.51 13.29
CA THR A 216 -9.77 5.91 12.86
C THR A 216 -10.42 6.87 13.86
N GLY A 217 -11.23 6.38 14.79
CA GLY A 217 -12.01 7.20 15.72
C GLY A 217 -13.15 8.00 15.05
N VAL A 218 -13.37 7.86 13.74
CA VAL A 218 -14.40 8.64 13.00
C VAL A 218 -15.82 8.36 13.49
N LEU A 219 -16.04 7.20 14.12
CA LEU A 219 -17.35 6.79 14.66
C LEU A 219 -17.60 7.29 16.08
N ASP A 220 -16.59 7.86 16.74
CA ASP A 220 -16.67 8.31 18.11
C ASP A 220 -17.56 9.56 18.23
N PRO A 221 -18.07 9.87 19.44
CA PRO A 221 -19.07 10.91 19.60
C PRO A 221 -18.49 12.31 19.35
N VAL A 222 -18.73 12.87 18.16
CA VAL A 222 -18.57 14.31 17.91
C VAL A 222 -19.82 15.08 18.36
N ALA A 223 -21.01 14.49 18.19
CA ALA A 223 -22.31 15.01 18.62
C ALA A 223 -23.28 13.86 18.98
N GLN A 224 -24.35 14.16 19.76
CA GLN A 224 -25.37 13.17 20.14
C GLN A 224 -26.15 12.62 18.94
N SER A 225 -26.34 13.43 17.89
CA SER A 225 -26.92 13.02 16.61
C SER A 225 -26.03 13.49 15.47
N CYS A 226 -25.45 12.56 14.72
CA CYS A 226 -24.68 12.86 13.51
C CYS A 226 -25.08 11.93 12.37
N ASP A 227 -25.01 12.46 11.16
CA ASP A 227 -25.26 11.71 9.94
C ASP A 227 -23.93 11.12 9.47
N PHE A 228 -23.94 9.88 8.98
CA PHE A 228 -22.75 9.24 8.44
C PHE A 228 -22.92 8.94 6.96
N ALA A 229 -21.82 8.86 6.24
CA ALA A 229 -21.77 8.23 4.94
C ALA A 229 -20.57 7.29 4.89
N VAL A 230 -20.76 6.15 4.25
CA VAL A 230 -19.69 5.19 4.00
C VAL A 230 -19.74 4.78 2.54
N ALA A 231 -18.60 4.78 1.88
CA ALA A 231 -18.43 4.26 0.54
C ALA A 231 -17.31 3.23 0.51
N VAL A 232 -17.59 2.08 -0.09
CA VAL A 232 -16.61 1.02 -0.36
C VAL A 232 -16.41 0.89 -1.87
N ARG A 233 -15.17 1.01 -2.32
CA ARG A 233 -14.78 0.79 -3.72
C ARG A 233 -13.64 -0.21 -3.81
N ILE A 234 -13.78 -1.21 -4.67
CA ILE A 234 -12.78 -2.27 -4.85
C ILE A 234 -12.12 -2.14 -6.22
N PHE A 235 -10.79 -2.20 -6.24
CA PHE A 235 -9.99 -2.26 -7.45
C PHE A 235 -9.23 -3.57 -7.49
N SER A 236 -9.45 -4.34 -8.56
CA SER A 236 -8.76 -5.61 -8.77
C SER A 236 -7.47 -5.40 -9.53
N TYR A 237 -6.44 -6.08 -9.03
CA TYR A 237 -5.14 -6.21 -9.64
C TYR A 237 -4.90 -7.68 -10.01
N PRO A 238 -3.90 -7.94 -10.87
CA PRO A 238 -3.37 -9.26 -11.12
C PRO A 238 -3.14 -10.11 -9.85
N VAL A 239 -3.26 -11.42 -10.00
CA VAL A 239 -2.98 -12.41 -8.92
C VAL A 239 -3.93 -12.25 -7.73
N ASP A 240 -5.20 -11.97 -8.02
CA ASP A 240 -6.29 -11.85 -7.05
C ASP A 240 -6.04 -10.81 -5.93
N VAL A 241 -5.19 -9.81 -6.20
CA VAL A 241 -4.93 -8.71 -5.28
C VAL A 241 -6.06 -7.70 -5.40
N LEU A 242 -6.71 -7.39 -4.28
CA LEU A 242 -7.80 -6.41 -4.22
C LEU A 242 -7.38 -5.21 -3.37
N SER A 243 -7.34 -4.02 -3.96
CA SER A 243 -7.24 -2.74 -3.25
C SER A 243 -8.65 -2.29 -2.86
N VAL A 244 -8.90 -2.15 -1.57
CA VAL A 244 -10.20 -1.72 -1.04
C VAL A 244 -10.05 -0.35 -0.43
N TRP A 245 -10.79 0.60 -0.99
CA TRP A 245 -11.02 1.90 -0.38
C TRP A 245 -12.31 1.85 0.44
N ALA A 246 -12.21 2.20 1.71
CA ALA A 246 -13.36 2.49 2.56
C ALA A 246 -13.25 3.94 3.01
N PHE A 247 -14.21 4.77 2.59
CA PHE A 247 -14.26 6.16 3.00
C PHE A 247 -15.47 6.37 3.91
N VAL A 248 -15.17 6.58 5.20
CA VAL A 248 -16.19 6.85 6.23
C VAL A 248 -16.13 8.32 6.60
N VAL A 249 -17.30 8.95 6.60
CA VAL A 249 -17.49 10.36 6.87
C VAL A 249 -18.60 10.52 7.91
N CYS A 250 -18.38 11.43 8.86
CA CYS A 250 -19.31 11.91 9.85
C CYS A 250 -19.64 13.38 9.55
N CYS A 251 -20.92 13.69 9.47
CA CYS A 251 -21.44 15.05 9.31
C CYS A 251 -22.10 15.47 10.63
N ALA A 252 -21.51 16.47 11.29
CA ALA A 252 -22.03 17.05 12.51
C ALA A 252 -22.66 18.42 12.20
N ARG A 253 -23.92 18.61 12.58
CA ARG A 253 -24.59 19.91 12.55
C ARG A 253 -24.51 20.50 13.95
N ASP A 254 -24.08 21.75 14.05
CA ASP A 254 -24.08 22.51 15.31
C ASP A 254 -25.50 22.93 15.71
#